data_AF-A0A929J507-F1
#
_entry.id   AF-A0A929J507-F1
#
_cell.length_a   1.000
_cell.length_b   1.000
_cell.length_c   1.000
_cell.angle_alpha   90.00
_cell.angle_beta   90.00
_cell.angle_gamma   90.00
#
_symmetry.space_group_name_H-M   'P 1'
#
loop_
_entity.id
_entity.type
_entity.pdbx_description
1 polymer ?
#
loop_
_entity_poly.entity_id
_entity_poly.type
_entity_poly.pdbx_seq_one_letter_code
_entity_poly.pdbx_strand_id
1 'polypeptide(L)'
;EKIKLHEWAKKLDVKYAPSLLFFDDKGAEVFRADAYLRAFHTQSVMDYVASEAFKTQSNFQRYIDERADHLREQGIEVNLMD
;
A
#
# COMPACT_ATOMS: atom_id res chain seq x y z
N GLU A 1 -16.67 -4.41 21.83
CA GLU A 1 -17.67 -3.33 21.74
C GLU A 1 -17.93 -3.02 20.26
N LYS A 2 -19.17 -2.72 19.85
CA LYS A 2 -19.47 -2.38 18.45
C LYS A 2 -19.28 -0.88 18.24
N ILE A 3 -18.49 -0.49 17.25
CA ILE A 3 -18.28 0.91 16.86
C ILE A 3 -18.99 1.20 15.53
N LYS A 4 -19.50 2.43 15.36
CA LYS A 4 -20.04 2.88 14.06
C LYS A 4 -18.89 3.09 13.09
N LEU A 5 -19.09 2.74 11.81
CA LEU A 5 -18.07 2.89 10.76
C LEU A 5 -17.47 4.31 10.71
N HIS A 6 -18.31 5.35 10.80
CA HIS A 6 -17.83 6.73 10.77
C HIS A 6 -16.97 7.10 11.98
N GLU A 7 -17.26 6.58 13.17
CA GLU A 7 -16.45 6.82 14.36
C GLU A 7 -15.14 6.04 14.28
N TRP A 8 -15.15 4.85 13.68
CA TRP A 8 -13.94 4.09 13.45
C TRP A 8 -13.01 4.78 12.44
N ALA A 9 -13.55 5.28 11.33
CA ALA A 9 -12.78 6.06 10.35
C ALA A 9 -12.15 7.32 10.97
N LYS A 10 -12.88 8.03 11.85
CA LYS A 10 -12.33 9.16 12.62
C LYS A 10 -11.22 8.73 13.58
N LYS A 11 -11.39 7.60 14.29
CA LYS A 11 -10.35 7.06 15.18
C LYS A 11 -9.08 6.68 14.43
N LEU A 12 -9.21 6.23 13.18
CA LEU A 12 -8.09 5.94 12.28
C LEU A 12 -7.51 7.19 11.60
N ASP A 13 -8.05 8.39 11.88
CA ASP A 13 -7.65 9.64 11.22
C ASP A 13 -7.72 9.59 9.68
N VAL A 14 -8.75 8.92 9.13
CA VAL A 14 -8.98 8.89 7.68
C VAL A 14 -9.60 10.22 7.24
N LYS A 15 -8.86 11.00 6.44
CA LYS A 15 -9.25 12.36 6.03
C LYS A 15 -9.72 12.45 4.58
N TYR A 16 -9.27 11.54 3.73
CA TYR A 16 -9.49 11.61 2.29
C TYR A 16 -10.13 10.31 1.77
N ALA A 17 -10.66 10.37 0.55
CA ALA A 17 -11.22 9.23 -0.12
C ALA A 17 -10.79 9.23 -1.59
N PRO A 18 -10.39 8.07 -2.16
CA PRO A 18 -10.22 6.79 -1.48
C PRO A 18 -8.98 6.77 -0.56
N SER A 19 -9.07 6.04 0.56
CA SER A 19 -7.92 5.69 1.41
C SER A 19 -7.78 4.17 1.53
N LEU A 20 -6.56 3.66 1.50
CA LEU A 20 -6.22 2.26 1.77
C LEU A 20 -5.35 2.21 3.02
N LEU A 21 -5.80 1.48 4.05
CA LEU A 21 -5.06 1.26 5.29
C LEU A 21 -4.79 -0.24 5.44
N PHE A 22 -3.54 -0.59 5.71
CA PHE A 22 -3.08 -1.97 5.87
C PHE A 22 -2.52 -2.16 7.27
N PHE A 23 -2.87 -3.29 7.89
CA PHE A 23 -2.50 -3.62 9.27
C PHE A 23 -1.77 -4.97 9.31
N ASP A 24 -0.85 -5.13 10.27
CA ASP A 24 -0.26 -6.42 10.58
C ASP A 24 -1.22 -7.33 11.38
N ASP A 25 -0.76 -8.54 11.71
CA ASP A 25 -1.50 -9.52 12.50
C ASP A 25 -1.81 -9.08 13.94
N LYS A 26 -1.11 -8.06 14.45
CA LYS A 26 -1.33 -7.44 15.76
C LYS A 26 -2.25 -6.22 15.69
N GLY A 27 -2.69 -5.83 14.49
CA GLY A 27 -3.54 -4.67 14.25
C GLY A 27 -2.78 -3.34 14.25
N ALA A 28 -1.45 -3.35 14.14
CA ALA A 28 -0.67 -2.14 13.93
C ALA A 28 -0.72 -1.73 12.45
N GLU A 29 -0.94 -0.44 12.18
CA GLU A 29 -0.94 0.07 10.82
C GLU A 29 0.50 0.04 10.25
N VAL A 30 0.67 -0.65 9.12
CA VAL A 30 1.98 -0.84 8.46
C VAL A 30 2.11 -0.05 7.17
N PHE A 31 0.99 0.32 6.56
CA PHE A 31 0.97 1.14 5.35
C PHE A 31 -0.36 1.89 5.22
N ARG A 32 -0.30 3.13 4.72
CA ARG A 32 -1.46 3.95 4.39
C ARG A 32 -1.23 4.67 3.06
N ALA A 33 -2.25 4.64 2.22
CA ALA A 33 -2.39 5.55 1.09
C ALA A 33 -3.64 6.41 1.29
N ASP A 34 -3.46 7.72 1.47
CA ASP A 34 -4.54 8.71 1.59
C ASP A 34 -4.86 9.41 0.26
N ALA A 35 -4.63 8.71 -0.84
CA ALA A 35 -4.84 9.20 -2.19
C ALA A 35 -5.20 8.06 -3.13
N TYR A 36 -5.75 8.44 -4.29
CA TYR A 36 -5.90 7.50 -5.40
C TYR A 36 -4.51 7.05 -5.89
N LEU A 37 -4.31 5.73 -5.92
CA LEU A 37 -3.14 5.09 -6.52
C LEU A 37 -3.51 4.52 -7.88
N ARG A 38 -2.57 4.61 -8.83
CA ARG A 38 -2.66 3.93 -10.12
C ARG A 38 -2.58 2.42 -9.93
N ALA A 39 -3.03 1.67 -10.94
CA ALA A 39 -3.18 0.21 -10.85
C ALA A 39 -1.88 -0.48 -10.40
N PHE A 40 -0.74 -0.13 -11.00
CA PHE A 40 0.56 -0.70 -10.61
C PHE A 40 0.92 -0.38 -9.16
N HIS A 41 0.70 0.85 -8.72
CA HIS A 41 0.99 1.28 -7.35
C HIS A 41 0.09 0.55 -6.35
N THR A 42 -1.20 0.39 -6.65
CA THR A 42 -2.12 -0.38 -5.80
C THR A 42 -1.67 -1.83 -5.66
N GLN A 43 -1.30 -2.49 -6.76
CA GLN A 43 -0.77 -3.86 -6.72
C GLN A 43 0.54 -3.94 -5.94
N SER A 44 1.43 -2.97 -6.12
CA SER A 44 2.70 -2.90 -5.41
C SER A 44 2.50 -2.70 -3.91
N VAL A 45 1.53 -1.90 -3.45
CA VAL A 45 1.20 -1.81 -2.02
C VAL A 45 0.73 -3.16 -1.47
N MET A 46 -0.16 -3.84 -2.20
CA MET A 46 -0.67 -5.14 -1.77
C MET A 46 0.45 -6.18 -1.63
N ASP A 47 1.38 -6.23 -2.59
CA ASP A 47 2.54 -7.12 -2.52
C ASP A 47 3.52 -6.71 -1.42
N TYR A 48 3.78 -5.41 -1.27
CA TYR A 48 4.67 -4.86 -0.24
C TYR A 48 4.23 -5.24 1.18
N VAL A 49 2.93 -5.19 1.43
CA VAL A 49 2.34 -5.60 2.71
C VAL A 49 2.29 -7.11 2.83
N ALA A 50 1.81 -7.83 1.81
CA ALA A 50 1.63 -9.28 1.86
C ALA A 50 2.96 -10.05 1.99
N SER A 51 4.04 -9.54 1.38
CA SER A 51 5.39 -10.09 1.49
C SER A 51 6.16 -9.61 2.73
N GLU A 52 5.56 -8.73 3.53
CA GLU A 52 6.20 -8.04 4.65
C GLU A 52 7.49 -7.27 4.29
N ALA A 53 7.63 -6.87 3.03
CA ALA A 53 8.81 -6.16 2.53
C ALA A 53 9.10 -4.86 3.29
N PHE A 54 8.09 -4.26 3.91
CA PHE A 54 8.24 -3.09 4.79
C PHE A 54 9.18 -3.29 5.97
N LYS A 55 9.45 -4.54 6.37
CA LYS A 55 10.39 -4.85 7.46
C LYS A 55 11.85 -4.63 7.07
N THR A 56 12.20 -4.76 5.79
CA THR A 56 13.58 -4.67 5.30
C THR A 56 13.79 -3.47 4.36
N GLN A 57 12.77 -3.11 3.58
CA GLN A 57 12.75 -1.94 2.71
C GLN A 57 11.67 -0.98 3.20
N SER A 58 12.00 -0.02 4.07
CA SER A 58 11.00 0.93 4.59
C SER A 58 10.59 2.01 3.58
N ASN A 59 11.36 2.20 2.50
CA ASN A 59 11.04 3.16 1.45
C ASN A 59 10.19 2.49 0.36
N PHE A 60 8.90 2.81 0.37
CA PHE A 60 7.95 2.23 -0.57
C PHE A 60 8.22 2.59 -2.04
N GLN A 61 8.71 3.81 -2.33
CA GLN A 61 9.07 4.19 -3.70
C GLN A 61 10.22 3.33 -4.22
N ARG A 62 11.25 3.09 -3.40
CA ARG A 62 12.35 2.20 -3.77
C ARG A 62 11.87 0.78 -4.04
N TYR A 63 10.93 0.28 -3.24
CA TYR A 63 10.32 -1.02 -3.48
C TYR A 63 9.53 -1.07 -4.81
N ILE A 64 8.80 0.00 -5.16
CA ILE A 64 8.12 0.11 -6.47
C ILE A 64 9.15 0.03 -7.60
N ASP A 65 10.27 0.74 -7.49
CA ASP A 65 11.30 0.78 -8.51
C ASP A 65 11.93 -0.61 -8.69
N GLU A 66 12.33 -1.26 -7.59
CA GLU A 66 12.88 -2.63 -7.58
C GLU A 66 11.91 -3.65 -8.19
N ARG A 67 10.62 -3.59 -7.80
CA ARG A 67 9.57 -4.47 -8.36
C ARG A 67 9.38 -4.23 -9.86
N ALA A 68 9.38 -2.97 -10.30
CA ALA A 68 9.23 -2.63 -11.71
C ALA A 68 10.41 -3.13 -12.54
N ASP A 69 11.64 -3.03 -12.02
CA ASP A 69 12.83 -3.52 -12.70
C ASP A 69 12.80 -5.04 -12.84
N HIS A 70 12.44 -5.78 -11.79
CA HIS A 70 12.28 -7.24 -11.87
C HIS A 70 11.23 -7.69 -12.90
N LEU A 71 10.12 -6.98 -13.02
CA LEU A 71 9.11 -7.28 -14.04
C LEU A 71 9.62 -6.99 -15.46
N ARG A 72 10.36 -5.89 -15.65
CA ARG A 72 10.99 -5.56 -16.93
C ARG A 72 12.04 -6.58 -17.34
N GLU A 73 12.83 -7.10 -16.40
CA GLU A 73 13.79 -8.20 -16.64
C GLU A 73 13.10 -9.48 -17.13
N GLN A 74 11.84 -9.69 -16.73
CA GLN A 74 10.99 -10.80 -17.20
C GLN A 74 10.29 -10.51 -18.53
N GLY A 75 10.54 -9.34 -19.14
CA GLY A 75 9.90 -8.89 -20.38
C GLY A 75 8.48 -8.36 -20.18
N ILE A 76 8.07 -8.09 -18.95
CA ILE A 76 6.76 -7.48 -18.64
C ILE A 76 6.90 -5.96 -18.70
N GLU A 77 6.10 -5.32 -19.54
CA GLU A 77 6.06 -3.87 -19.62
C GLU A 77 5.39 -3.27 -18.38
N VAL A 78 6.06 -2.30 -17.75
CA VAL A 78 5.55 -1.58 -16.58
C VAL A 78 5.62 -0.08 -16.84
N ASN A 79 4.45 0.54 -16.98
CA ASN A 79 4.30 1.99 -16.99
C ASN A 79 3.88 2.49 -15.60
N LEU A 80 4.75 3.29 -14.96
CA LEU A 80 4.47 3.87 -13.64
C LEU A 80 3.50 5.06 -13.72
N MET A 81 3.32 5.64 -14.91
CA MET A 81 2.51 6.83 -15.14
C MET A 81 1.10 6.53 -15.67
N ASP A 82 0.78 5.26 -15.94
CA ASP A 82 -0.56 4.80 -16.33
C ASP A 82 -1.40 4.35 -15.14
#